data_AF-A0AAV9C4D0-F1
#
_entry.id   AF-A0AAV9C4D0-F1
#
_cell.length_a   1.000
_cell.length_b   1.000
_cell.length_c   1.000
_cell.angle_alpha   90.00
_cell.angle_beta   90.00
_cell.angle_gamma   90.00
#
_symmetry.space_group_name_H-M   'P 1'
#
loop_
_entity.id
_entity.type
_entity.pdbx_description
1 polymer ?
#
loop_
_entity_poly.entity_id
_entity_poly.type
_entity_poly.pdbx_seq_one_letter_code
_entity_poly.pdbx_strand_id
1 'polypeptide(L)' 'MSSRRITDEEINELISKLQSLLPESRRRNTSRASASKLLKETCNYIKSLHREVDDLSERLTGRCLRRNQRWVE' A
#
# COMPACT_ATOMS: atom_id res chain seq x y z
N MET A 1 26.76 20.03 12.77
CA MET A 1 25.75 19.27 11.99
C MET A 1 24.39 19.83 12.34
N SER A 2 23.85 20.71 11.50
CA SER A 2 22.54 21.31 11.74
C SER A 2 21.48 20.26 11.43
N SER A 3 20.86 19.71 12.47
CA SER A 3 19.66 18.88 12.33
C SER A 3 18.58 19.72 11.67
N ARG A 4 18.32 19.47 10.39
CA ARG A 4 17.35 20.23 9.60
C ARG A 4 15.97 19.95 10.19
N ARG A 5 15.32 20.99 10.72
CA ARG A 5 13.96 20.87 11.27
C ARG A 5 13.01 20.67 10.11
N ILE A 6 12.27 19.57 10.15
CA ILE A 6 11.17 19.30 9.23
C ILE A 6 10.14 20.43 9.38
N THR A 7 9.75 21.03 8.27
CA THR A 7 8.77 22.13 8.22
C THR A 7 7.35 21.59 8.07
N ASP A 8 6.35 22.35 8.53
CA ASP A 8 4.92 22.00 8.33
C ASP A 8 4.55 21.87 6.85
N GLU A 9 5.18 22.64 5.96
CA GLU A 9 5.02 22.53 4.51
C GLU A 9 5.47 21.15 3.98
N GLU A 10 6.64 20.67 4.42
CA GLU A 10 7.13 19.34 4.07
C GLU A 10 6.19 18.23 4.58
N ILE A 11 5.61 18.41 5.77
CA ILE A 11 4.62 17.49 6.34
C ILE A 11 3.34 17.49 5.49
N ASN A 12 2.83 18.67 5.10
CA ASN A 12 1.64 18.81 4.28
C ASN A 12 1.81 18.24 2.87
N GLU A 13 2.98 18.41 2.26
CA GLU A 13 3.31 17.77 0.98
C GLU A 13 3.27 16.24 1.10
N LEU A 14 3.85 15.69 2.16
CA LEU A 14 3.86 14.24 2.39
C LEU A 14 2.44 13.71 2.56
N ILE A 15 1.61 14.40 3.33
CA ILE A 15 0.19 14.05 3.51
C ILE A 15 -0.54 14.07 2.16
N SER A 16 -0.30 15.08 1.33
CA SER A 16 -0.91 15.21 0.00
C SER A 16 -0.50 14.05 -0.94
N LYS A 17 0.77 13.66 -0.91
CA LYS A 17 1.28 12.50 -1.67
C LYS A 17 0.67 11.18 -1.16
N LEU A 18 0.52 11.02 0.15
CA LEU A 18 -0.14 9.83 0.72
C LEU A 18 -1.61 9.75 0.32
N GLN A 19 -2.32 10.88 0.32
CA GLN A 19 -3.71 10.94 -0.12
C GLN A 19 -3.91 10.51 -1.58
N SER A 20 -2.98 10.84 -2.48
CA SER A 20 -3.11 10.49 -3.90
C SER A 20 -2.88 9.01 -4.19
N LEU A 21 -2.11 8.32 -3.35
CA LEU A 21 -1.76 6.90 -3.48
C LEU A 21 -2.84 5.97 -2.92
N LEU A 22 -3.70 6.49 -2.04
CA LEU A 22 -4.74 5.71 -1.40
C LEU A 22 -5.99 5.59 -2.31
N PRO A 23 -6.57 4.38 -2.47
CA PRO A 23 -7.78 4.22 -3.29
C PRO A 23 -9.06 4.74 -2.61
N GLU A 24 -9.13 4.71 -1.27
CA GLU A 24 -10.31 5.16 -0.51
C GLU A 24 -10.37 6.68 -0.30
N SER A 25 -9.21 7.33 -0.16
CA SER A 25 -9.07 8.79 -0.07
C SER A 25 -9.62 9.50 -1.32
N ARG A 26 -9.60 8.82 -2.48
CA ARG A 26 -10.19 9.34 -3.71
C ARG A 26 -11.72 9.33 -3.72
N ARG A 27 -12.38 8.55 -2.84
CA ARG A 27 -13.84 8.34 -2.86
C ARG A 27 -14.59 9.03 -1.71
N ARG A 28 -13.96 9.25 -0.56
CA ARG A 28 -14.57 9.95 0.58
C ARG A 28 -13.77 11.19 0.92
N ASN A 29 -14.31 12.37 0.56
CA ASN A 29 -14.07 13.68 1.18
C ASN A 29 -12.88 13.76 2.16
N THR A 30 -11.66 13.66 1.62
CA THR A 30 -10.39 13.70 2.35
C THR A 30 -10.07 15.03 3.00
N SER A 31 -10.87 16.07 2.74
CA SER A 31 -10.63 17.42 3.23
C SER A 31 -10.67 17.55 4.76
N ARG A 32 -11.01 16.49 5.50
CA ARG A 32 -10.98 16.45 6.98
C ARG A 32 -10.38 15.17 7.58
N ALA A 33 -9.64 14.36 6.83
CA ALA A 33 -8.96 13.21 7.44
C ALA A 33 -7.71 13.70 8.20
N SER A 34 -7.61 13.38 9.50
CA SER A 34 -6.41 13.69 10.28
C SER A 34 -5.18 12.98 9.71
N ALA A 35 -3.98 13.56 9.90
CA ALA A 35 -2.73 12.92 9.50
C ALA A 35 -2.61 11.49 10.06
N SER A 36 -3.02 11.27 11.31
CA SER A 36 -3.03 9.95 11.94
C SER A 36 -3.95 8.94 11.23
N LYS A 37 -5.11 9.39 10.74
CA LYS A 37 -6.05 8.54 9.99
C LYS A 37 -5.48 8.19 8.62
N LEU A 38 -4.89 9.15 7.92
CA LEU A 38 -4.26 8.93 6.61
C LEU A 38 -3.07 7.97 6.69
N LEU A 39 -2.23 8.12 7.72
CA LEU A 39 -1.14 7.18 7.98
C LEU A 39 -1.69 5.77 8.24
N LYS A 40 -2.75 5.63 9.05
CA LYS A 40 -3.39 4.34 9.30
C LYS A 40 -3.96 3.71 8.03
N GLU A 41 -4.66 4.49 7.21
CA GLU A 41 -5.19 4.02 5.92
C GLU A 41 -4.07 3.59 4.99
N THR A 42 -2.97 4.35 4.92
CA THR A 42 -1.76 3.99 4.14
C THR A 42 -1.19 2.66 4.61
N CYS A 43 -0.99 2.48 5.92
CA CYS A 43 -0.48 1.22 6.47
C CYS A 43 -1.42 0.05 6.19
N ASN A 44 -2.74 0.27 6.23
CA ASN A 44 -3.72 -0.77 5.90
C ASN A 44 -3.67 -1.15 4.41
N TYR A 45 -3.50 -0.17 3.52
CA TYR A 45 -3.40 -0.41 2.08
C TYR A 45 -2.12 -1.18 1.73
N ILE A 46 -0.99 -0.84 2.32
CA ILE A 46 0.25 -1.62 2.15
C ILE A 46 0.04 -3.09 2.59
N LYS A 47 -0.66 -3.29 3.71
CA LYS A 47 -0.97 -4.65 4.19
C LYS A 47 -1.90 -5.41 3.24
N SER A 48 -2.88 -4.76 2.61
CA SER A 48 -3.74 -5.43 1.62
C SER A 48 -2.95 -5.78 0.37
N LEU A 49 -2.10 -4.86 -0.12
CA LEU A 49 -1.23 -5.13 -1.27
C LEU A 49 -0.30 -6.31 -1.03
N HIS A 50 0.33 -6.42 0.14
CA HIS A 50 1.14 -7.59 0.48
C HIS A 50 0.32 -8.89 0.42
N ARG A 51 -0.90 -8.90 0.98
CA ARG A 51 -1.78 -10.08 0.92
C ARG A 51 -2.18 -10.44 -0.51
N GLU A 52 -2.46 -9.45 -1.36
CA GLU A 52 -2.78 -9.68 -2.77
C GLU A 52 -1.58 -10.26 -3.52
N VAL A 53 -0.38 -9.74 -3.28
CA VAL A 53 0.85 -10.29 -3.85
C VAL A 53 1.08 -11.72 -3.39
N ASP A 54 0.88 -12.02 -2.10
CA ASP A 54 1.03 -13.36 -1.55
C ASP A 54 0.01 -14.35 -2.14
N ASP A 55 -1.28 -13.98 -2.22
CA ASP A 55 -2.33 -14.80 -2.86
C ASP A 55 -2.02 -15.08 -4.33
N LEU A 56 -1.62 -14.04 -5.07
CA LEU A 56 -1.25 -14.17 -6.48
C LEU A 56 -0.03 -15.09 -6.64
N SER A 57 0.96 -14.96 -5.76
CA SER A 57 2.17 -15.78 -5.75
C SER A 57 1.86 -17.25 -5.47
N GLU A 58 0.98 -17.54 -4.50
CA GLU A 58 0.54 -18.89 -4.19
C GLU A 58 -0.25 -19.50 -5.35
N ARG A 59 -1.18 -18.74 -5.94
CA ARG A 59 -1.98 -19.21 -7.08
C ARG A 59 -1.13 -19.49 -8.32
N LEU A 60 -0.10 -18.68 -8.57
CA LEU A 60 0.85 -18.92 -9.65
C LEU A 60 1.69 -20.17 -9.37
N THR A 61 2.21 -20.30 -8.15
CA THR A 61 3.02 -21.47 -7.75
C THR A 61 2.20 -22.76 -7.83
N GLY A 62 0.96 -22.74 -7.34
CA GLY A 62 0.05 -23.88 -7.44
C GLY A 62 -0.26 -24.29 -8.89
N ARG A 63 -0.39 -23.31 -9.81
CA ARG A 63 -0.54 -23.60 -11.25
C ARG A 63 0.74 -24.20 -11.84
N CYS A 64 1.91 -23.69 -11.46
CA CYS A 64 3.20 -24.22 -11.92
C CYS A 64 3.42 -25.66 -11.45
N LEU A 65 3.14 -25.97 -10.19
CA LEU A 65 3.24 -27.33 -9.64
C LEU A 65 2.32 -28.32 -10.37
N ARG A 66 1.06 -27.93 -10.62
CA ARG A 66 0.10 -28.76 -11.37
C ARG A 66 0.52 -29.00 -12.82
N ARG A 67 1.13 -28.00 -13.46
CA ARG A 67 1.69 -28.16 -14.80
C ARG A 67 2.90 -29.10 -14.79
N ASN A 68 3.77 -29.01 -13.79
CA ASN A 68 4.98 -29.83 -13.73
C ASN A 68 4.69 -31.31 -13.43
N GLN A 69 3.64 -31.61 -12.64
CA GLN A 69 3.23 -33.00 -12.41
C GLN A 69 2.61 -33.69 -13.63
N ARG A 70 2.05 -32.94 -14.59
CA ARG A 70 1.52 -33.50 -15.84
C ARG A 70 2.62 -34.01 -16.78
N TRP A 71 3.88 -33.65 -16.55
CA TRP A 71 5.03 -34.12 -17.35
C TRP A 71 5.83 -35.25 -16.66
N VAL A 72 5.36 -35.74 -15.52
CA VAL A 72 5.98 -36.83 -14.74
C VAL A 72 5.20 -38.15 -14.89
N GLU A 73 4.10 -38.15 -15.66
CA GLU A 73 3.29 -39.32 -16.04
C GLU A 73 3.29 -39.45 -17.57
#